data_AF-B7X107-F1
#
_entry.id   AF-B7X107-F1
#
_cell.length_a   1.000
_cell.length_b   1.000
_cell.length_c   1.000
_cell.angle_alpha   90.00
_cell.angle_beta   90.00
_cell.angle_gamma   90.00
#
_symmetry.space_group_name_H-M   'P 1'
#
loop_
_entity.id
_entity.type
_entity.pdbx_description
1 polymer ?
#
loop_
_entity_poly.entity_id
_entity_poly.type
_entity_poly.pdbx_seq_one_letter_code
_entity_poly.pdbx_strand_id
1 'polypeptide(L)'
;MTASESLRQLLQPVLVGWRFQFGRWIDSGKSDRYAVLKPMGGPLAGLVRQPAFSLVLIGAGTDPLTAPESKAQDVIEKLLDESGSLVFAQPGEPVYWATDDGRPVAEIAINTIINR
;
A
#
# COMPACT_ATOMS: atom_id res chain seq x y z
N MET A 1 -2.69 5.74 -18.39
CA MET A 1 -2.87 5.58 -16.94
C MET A 1 -2.51 4.15 -16.58
N THR A 2 -1.56 3.97 -15.66
CA THR A 2 -1.10 2.66 -15.18
C THR A 2 -1.85 2.26 -13.90
N ALA A 3 -1.88 0.96 -13.55
CA ALA A 3 -2.54 0.50 -12.31
C ALA A 3 -1.96 1.15 -11.05
N SER A 4 -0.66 1.44 -11.02
CA SER A 4 -0.01 2.13 -9.89
C SER A 4 -0.45 3.59 -9.77
N GLU A 5 -0.67 4.30 -10.88
CA GLU A 5 -1.23 5.64 -10.88
C GLU A 5 -2.68 5.65 -10.42
N SER A 6 -3.50 4.71 -10.89
CA SER A 6 -4.89 4.56 -10.47
C SER A 6 -5.00 4.21 -8.98
N LEU A 7 -4.19 3.26 -8.48
CA LEU A 7 -4.11 2.95 -7.05
C LEU A 7 -3.67 4.16 -6.23
N ARG A 8 -2.68 4.92 -6.70
CA ARG A 8 -2.25 6.14 -6.02
C ARG A 8 -3.39 7.14 -5.90
N GLN A 9 -4.13 7.39 -6.98
CA GLN A 9 -5.26 8.32 -6.98
C GLN A 9 -6.37 7.84 -6.04
N LEU A 10 -6.68 6.55 -6.05
CA LEU A 10 -7.66 5.91 -5.17
C LEU A 10 -7.29 6.04 -3.68
N LEU A 11 -6.02 5.82 -3.34
CA LEU A 11 -5.55 5.78 -1.96
C LEU A 11 -5.18 7.16 -1.40
N GLN A 12 -4.92 8.16 -2.25
CA GLN A 12 -4.51 9.50 -1.85
C GLN A 12 -5.40 10.14 -0.76
N PRO A 13 -6.74 10.04 -0.80
CA PRO A 13 -7.60 10.61 0.24
C PRO A 13 -7.43 9.96 1.62
N VAL A 14 -7.04 8.69 1.67
CA VAL A 14 -6.90 7.92 2.92
C VAL A 14 -5.49 8.03 3.50
N LEU A 15 -4.50 8.24 2.64
CA LEU A 15 -3.09 8.36 2.98
C LEU A 15 -2.66 9.79 3.33
N VAL A 16 -3.60 10.65 3.75
CA VAL A 16 -3.26 12.01 4.22
C VAL A 16 -2.32 11.93 5.42
N GLY A 17 -1.21 12.67 5.35
CA GLY A 17 -0.14 12.61 6.36
C GLY A 17 0.84 11.45 6.20
N TRP A 18 0.69 10.62 5.16
CA TRP A 18 1.63 9.56 4.79
C TRP A 18 2.33 9.91 3.48
N ARG A 19 3.66 9.87 3.47
CA ARG A 19 4.46 10.14 2.27
C ARG A 19 4.35 8.96 1.32
N PHE A 20 3.63 9.15 0.22
CA PHE A 20 3.50 8.12 -0.80
C PHE A 20 4.78 7.96 -1.61
N GLN A 21 5.27 6.73 -1.74
CA GLN A 21 6.42 6.37 -2.57
C GLN A 21 6.10 5.16 -3.44
N PHE A 22 6.78 5.04 -4.58
CA PHE A 22 6.65 3.90 -5.47
C PHE A 22 7.98 3.16 -5.58
N GLY A 23 7.96 1.83 -5.46
CA GLY A 23 9.13 0.97 -5.59
C GLY A 23 9.89 0.81 -4.28
N ARG A 24 11.06 1.44 -4.13
CA ARG A 24 11.90 1.31 -2.94
C ARG A 24 11.54 2.39 -1.92
N TRP A 25 11.49 2.01 -0.65
CA TRP A 25 11.42 2.96 0.45
C TRP A 25 12.72 3.78 0.56
N ILE A 26 12.58 5.10 0.52
CA ILE A 26 13.64 6.07 0.76
C ILE A 26 13.26 6.85 2.03
N ASP A 27 14.02 6.65 3.09
CA ASP A 27 13.79 7.32 4.36
C ASP A 27 14.37 8.74 4.33
N SER A 28 13.50 9.73 4.56
CA SER A 28 13.87 11.14 4.77
C SER A 28 13.97 11.54 6.24
N GLY A 29 13.66 10.63 7.16
CA GLY A 29 13.69 10.90 8.60
C GLY A 29 12.69 10.07 9.40
N LYS A 30 12.99 9.86 10.67
CA LYS A 30 12.17 9.04 11.59
C LYS A 30 10.85 9.70 12.01
N SER A 31 10.68 11.00 11.79
CA SER A 31 9.43 11.71 12.12
C SER A 31 8.35 11.55 11.06
N ASP A 32 8.70 11.05 9.88
CA ASP A 32 7.79 10.90 8.76
C ASP A 32 7.14 9.52 8.75
N ARG A 33 5.89 9.47 8.28
CA ARG A 33 5.16 8.25 7.94
C ARG A 33 5.25 8.00 6.44
N TYR A 34 5.33 6.75 6.02
CA TYR A 34 5.50 6.39 4.61
C TYR A 34 4.47 5.35 4.16
N ALA A 35 3.92 5.57 2.97
CA ALA A 35 3.09 4.60 2.26
C ALA A 35 3.82 4.21 0.98
N VAL A 36 4.46 3.04 0.98
CA VAL A 36 5.34 2.60 -0.11
C VAL A 36 4.62 1.53 -0.91
N LEU A 37 4.23 1.87 -2.13
CA LEU A 37 3.61 0.93 -3.07
C LEU A 37 4.69 0.23 -3.89
N LYS A 38 4.82 -1.08 -3.73
CA LYS A 38 5.85 -1.92 -4.34
C LYS A 38 5.21 -2.85 -5.37
N PRO A 39 5.65 -2.89 -6.62
CA PRO A 39 5.22 -3.95 -7.53
C PRO A 39 5.74 -5.30 -7.02
N MET A 40 4.87 -6.30 -6.90
CA MET A 40 5.28 -7.66 -6.55
C MET A 40 5.89 -8.33 -7.78
N GLY A 41 7.20 -8.55 -7.75
CA GLY A 41 7.92 -9.23 -8.83
C GLY A 41 7.53 -10.71 -8.95
N GLY A 42 7.53 -11.22 -10.18
CA GLY A 42 7.38 -12.64 -10.48
C GLY A 42 7.72 -12.92 -11.95
N PRO A 43 8.03 -14.17 -12.33
CA PRO A 43 8.49 -14.49 -13.67
C PRO A 43 7.45 -14.11 -14.75
N LEU A 44 7.95 -13.64 -15.89
CA LEU A 44 7.20 -13.34 -17.10
C LEU A 44 6.69 -14.65 -17.73
N ALA A 45 5.58 -15.20 -17.24
CA ALA A 45 4.86 -16.25 -17.96
C ALA A 45 3.39 -16.31 -17.54
N GLY A 46 2.50 -15.93 -18.46
CA GLY A 46 1.04 -16.06 -18.35
C GLY A 46 0.31 -14.87 -18.99
N LEU A 47 -0.53 -15.15 -19.99
CA LEU A 47 -1.28 -14.16 -20.79
C LEU A 47 -2.27 -13.27 -19.99
N VAL A 48 -2.48 -13.52 -18.69
CA VAL A 48 -3.54 -12.90 -17.88
C VAL A 48 -3.02 -12.61 -16.46
N ARG A 49 -1.91 -11.88 -16.29
CA ARG A 49 -1.49 -11.46 -14.93
C ARG A 49 -2.23 -10.21 -14.48
N GLN A 50 -2.88 -10.34 -13.33
CA GLN A 50 -3.37 -9.25 -12.49
C GLN A 50 -2.16 -8.49 -11.91
N PRO A 51 -2.04 -7.16 -12.09
CA PRO A 51 -1.00 -6.42 -11.40
C PRO A 51 -1.15 -6.60 -9.89
N ALA A 52 -0.09 -7.10 -9.24
CA ALA A 52 -0.04 -7.29 -7.80
C ALA A 52 0.94 -6.30 -7.19
N PHE A 53 0.52 -5.67 -6.10
CA PHE A 53 1.30 -4.72 -5.35
C PHE A 53 1.36 -5.11 -3.88
N SER A 54 2.43 -4.71 -3.21
CA SER A 54 2.50 -4.66 -1.76
C SER A 54 2.49 -3.20 -1.35
N LEU A 55 1.53 -2.80 -0.52
CA LEU A 55 1.52 -1.49 0.13
C LEU A 55 2.12 -1.64 1.52
N VAL A 56 3.25 -0.99 1.74
CA VAL A 56 3.94 -0.98 3.03
C VAL A 56 3.69 0.36 3.72
N LEU A 57 2.98 0.32 4.84
CA LEU A 57 2.70 1.46 5.70
C LEU A 57 3.69 1.46 6.86
N ILE A 58 4.63 2.40 6.83
CA ILE A 58 5.68 2.57 7.85
C ILE A 58 5.33 3.78 8.72
N GLY A 59 5.13 3.55 10.01
CA GLY A 59 4.88 4.61 10.99
C GLY A 59 6.12 5.46 11.29
N ALA A 60 5.93 6.60 11.93
CA ALA A 60 7.02 7.40 12.49
C ALA A 60 7.60 6.71 13.73
N GLY A 61 8.83 7.07 14.13
CA GLY A 61 9.52 6.50 15.29
C GLY A 61 8.84 6.77 16.63
N THR A 62 7.93 7.75 16.69
CA THR A 62 7.12 8.05 17.88
C THR A 62 5.69 7.52 17.79
N ASP A 63 5.33 6.88 16.68
CA ASP A 63 3.97 6.36 16.52
C ASP A 63 3.74 5.11 17.40
N PRO A 64 2.53 4.95 17.94
CA PRO A 64 2.13 3.69 18.54
C PRO A 64 2.09 2.59 17.47
N LEU A 65 2.21 1.33 17.90
CA LEU A 65 2.12 0.16 17.01
C LEU A 65 0.80 0.14 16.21
N THR A 66 -0.26 0.72 16.76
CA THR A 66 -1.60 0.78 16.16
C THR A 66 -1.73 1.78 15.01
N ALA A 67 -0.80 2.72 14.83
CA ALA A 67 -0.93 3.76 13.81
C ALA A 67 -0.93 3.19 12.37
N PRO A 68 0.02 2.31 12.00
CA PRO A 68 -0.04 1.57 10.74
C PRO A 68 -1.22 0.60 10.65
N GLU A 69 -1.64 -0.03 11.76
CA GLU A 69 -2.78 -0.96 11.80
C GLU A 69 -4.09 -0.25 11.43
N SER A 70 -4.40 0.86 12.11
CA SER A 70 -5.59 1.64 11.82
C SER A 70 -5.56 2.17 10.39
N LYS A 71 -4.39 2.62 9.90
CA LYS A 71 -4.27 3.08 8.52
C LYS A 71 -4.45 1.96 7.50
N ALA A 72 -3.99 0.74 7.81
CA ALA A 72 -4.20 -0.42 6.96
C ALA A 72 -5.69 -0.75 6.83
N GLN A 73 -6.43 -0.66 7.93
CA GLN A 73 -7.88 -0.84 7.93
C GLN A 73 -8.60 0.21 7.07
N ASP A 74 -8.24 1.51 7.20
CA ASP A 74 -8.82 2.55 6.35
C ASP A 74 -8.56 2.29 4.86
N VAL A 75 -7.35 1.79 4.53
CA VAL A 75 -6.99 1.42 3.15
C VAL A 75 -7.85 0.27 2.66
N ILE A 76 -8.03 -0.78 3.46
CA ILE A 76 -8.87 -1.93 3.11
C ILE A 76 -10.31 -1.47 2.85
N GLU A 77 -10.89 -0.69 3.76
CA GLU A 77 -12.25 -0.17 3.61
C GLU A 77 -12.40 0.64 2.32
N LYS A 78 -11.42 1.48 1.99
CA LYS A 78 -11.42 2.25 0.74
C LYS A 78 -11.34 1.38 -0.51
N LEU A 79 -10.51 0.34 -0.50
CA LEU A 79 -10.38 -0.59 -1.62
C LEU A 79 -11.65 -1.42 -1.82
N LEU A 80 -12.35 -1.77 -0.72
CA LEU A 80 -13.62 -2.47 -0.77
C LEU A 80 -14.78 -1.57 -1.25
N ASP A 81 -14.84 -0.32 -0.79
CA ASP A 81 -15.88 0.65 -1.17
C ASP A 81 -15.80 1.05 -2.66
N GLU A 82 -14.59 1.20 -3.20
CA GLU A 82 -14.39 1.63 -4.60
C GLU A 82 -14.14 0.49 -5.59
N SER A 83 -14.34 -0.77 -5.17
CA SER A 83 -14.21 -1.93 -6.06
C SER A 83 -15.20 -1.86 -7.23
N GLY A 84 -14.73 -1.33 -8.37
CA GLY A 84 -15.50 -1.20 -9.60
C GLY A 84 -15.41 0.15 -10.33
N SER A 85 -14.77 1.19 -9.77
CA SER A 85 -14.75 2.54 -10.40
C SER A 85 -13.68 2.70 -11.50
N LEU A 86 -12.44 2.26 -11.25
CA LEU A 86 -11.27 2.44 -12.13
C LEU A 86 -10.31 1.23 -12.12
N VAL A 87 -10.15 0.59 -10.96
CA VAL A 87 -9.36 -0.62 -10.75
C VAL A 87 -10.10 -1.48 -9.75
N PHE A 88 -10.37 -2.74 -10.08
CA PHE A 88 -10.87 -3.67 -9.08
C PHE A 88 -9.68 -4.13 -8.23
N ALA A 89 -9.65 -3.76 -6.95
CA ALA A 89 -8.54 -4.02 -6.06
C ALA A 89 -8.99 -4.92 -4.92
N GLN A 90 -8.32 -6.06 -4.75
CA GLN A 90 -8.57 -7.00 -3.66
C GLN A 90 -7.42 -6.90 -2.65
N PRO A 91 -7.66 -6.29 -1.47
CA PRO A 91 -6.68 -6.34 -0.40
C PRO A 91 -6.64 -7.73 0.24
N GLY A 92 -5.44 -8.19 0.58
CA GLY A 92 -5.20 -9.33 1.47
C GLY A 92 -5.16 -8.90 2.95
N GLU A 93 -5.00 -9.88 3.83
CA GLU A 93 -4.81 -9.61 5.26
C GLU A 93 -3.49 -8.87 5.52
N PRO A 94 -3.49 -7.79 6.34
CA PRO A 94 -2.28 -7.10 6.69
C PRO A 94 -1.33 -7.96 7.50
N VAL A 95 -0.03 -7.85 7.21
CA VAL A 95 1.04 -8.41 8.03
C VAL A 95 1.71 -7.29 8.79
N TYR A 96 1.95 -7.53 10.09
CA TYR A 96 2.55 -6.55 10.99
C TYR A 96 3.97 -6.94 11.34
N TRP A 97 4.88 -5.98 11.25
CA TRP A 97 6.29 -6.16 11.59
C TRP A 97 6.92 -4.83 12.01
N ALA A 98 8.19 -4.84 12.39
CA ALA A 98 8.93 -3.64 12.75
C ALA A 98 10.23 -3.54 11.97
N THR A 99 10.61 -2.32 11.58
CA THR A 99 11.91 -2.06 10.97
C THR A 99 13.05 -2.30 11.98
N ASP A 100 14.28 -2.42 11.49
CA ASP A 100 15.48 -2.55 12.36
C ASP A 100 15.63 -1.39 13.35
N ASP A 101 15.06 -0.23 13.03
CA ASP A 101 15.07 0.96 13.89
C ASP A 101 13.81 1.13 14.75
N GLY A 102 12.95 0.11 14.80
CA GLY A 102 11.82 -0.02 15.73
C GLY A 102 10.52 0.64 15.27
N ARG A 103 10.42 1.11 14.02
CA ARG A 103 9.17 1.70 13.51
C ARG A 103 8.15 0.61 13.21
N PRO A 104 6.88 0.78 13.61
CA PRO A 104 5.83 -0.17 13.30
C PRO A 104 5.51 -0.14 11.81
N VAL A 105 5.24 -1.31 11.25
CA VAL A 105 4.90 -1.49 9.84
C VAL A 105 3.67 -2.37 9.69
N ALA A 106 2.77 -1.97 8.79
CA ALA A 106 1.71 -2.82 8.26
C ALA A 106 1.91 -2.99 6.75
N GLU A 107 1.90 -4.22 6.27
CA GLU A 107 2.04 -4.55 4.85
C GLU A 107 0.79 -5.23 4.31
N ILE A 108 0.26 -4.73 3.20
CA ILE A 108 -0.97 -5.20 2.57
C ILE A 108 -0.66 -5.66 1.15
N ALA A 109 -0.96 -6.92 0.84
CA ALA A 109 -0.98 -7.37 -0.54
C ALA A 109 -2.24 -6.83 -1.24
N ILE A 110 -2.09 -6.24 -2.42
CA ILE A 110 -3.18 -5.68 -3.22
C ILE A 110 -3.10 -6.29 -4.61
N ASN A 111 -4.07 -7.15 -4.94
CA ASN A 111 -4.24 -7.65 -6.30
C ASN A 111 -5.16 -6.70 -7.07
N THR A 112 -4.83 -6.39 -8.31
CA THR A 112 -5.64 -5.49 -9.13
C THR A 112 -6.07 -6.15 -10.44
N ILE A 113 -7.29 -5.86 -10.87
CA ILE A 113 -7.79 -6.15 -12.22
C ILE A 113 -8.06 -4.80 -12.88
N ILE A 114 -7.36 -4.53 -13.97
CA ILE A 114 -7.63 -3.35 -14.80
C ILE A 114 -8.72 -3.78 -15.80
N ASN A 115 -9.91 -3.20 -15.71
CA ASN A 115 -10.87 -3.30 -16.81
C ASN A 115 -10.31 -2.48 -17.98
N ARG A 116 -10.00 -3.14 -19.08
CA ARG A 116 -9.63 -2.50 -20.35
C ARG A 116 -10.88 -2.20 -21.17
#